data_AF-A0A1Q3JT58-F1
#
_entry.id   AF-A0A1Q3JT58-F1
#
_cell.length_a   1.000
_cell.length_b   1.000
_cell.length_c   1.000
_cell.angle_alpha   90.00
_cell.angle_beta   90.00
_cell.angle_gamma   90.00
#
_symmetry.space_group_name_H-M   'P 1'
#
loop_
_entity.id
_entity.type
_entity.pdbx_description
1 polymer ?
#
loop_
_entity_poly.entity_id
_entity_poly.type
_entity_poly.pdbx_seq_one_letter_code
_entity_poly.pdbx_strand_id
1 'polypeptide(L)'
;MSCRVIGREVEKAFLGSLLLILAQRGIVRITAQFLSTKKNSMVRNFYRENGFSFIGGDDSASSWAFDLSTQSVPRSEFVAAILEA
;
A
#
# COMPACT_ATOMS: atom_id res chain seq x y z
N MET A 1 3.32 -14.03 3.09
CA MET A 1 2.14 -14.61 2.39
C MET A 1 2.61 -15.73 1.47
N SER A 2 1.83 -16.80 1.28
CA SER A 2 2.22 -17.90 0.38
C SER A 2 1.93 -17.55 -1.08
N CYS A 3 2.50 -18.32 -2.02
CA CYS A 3 2.32 -18.13 -3.47
C CYS A 3 0.85 -18.19 -3.93
N ARG A 4 -0.04 -18.76 -3.10
CA ARG A 4 -1.49 -18.82 -3.38
C ARG A 4 -2.20 -17.47 -3.22
N VAL A 5 -1.55 -16.49 -2.57
CA VAL A 5 -2.14 -15.20 -2.16
C VAL A 5 -1.55 -14.03 -2.94
N ILE A 6 -0.23 -14.03 -3.18
CA ILE A 6 0.49 -12.91 -3.83
C ILE A 6 0.01 -12.66 -5.27
N GLY A 7 -0.49 -13.68 -5.98
CA GLY A 7 -1.07 -13.52 -7.31
C GLY A 7 -2.52 -13.02 -7.34
N ARG A 8 -3.12 -12.74 -6.17
CA ARG A 8 -4.52 -12.29 -6.04
C ARG A 8 -4.61 -10.88 -5.46
N GLU A 9 -3.51 -10.15 -5.40
CA GLU A 9 -3.45 -8.75 -4.96
C GLU A 9 -4.11 -8.50 -3.58
N VAL A 10 -4.01 -9.46 -2.65
CA VAL A 10 -4.64 -9.34 -1.33
C VAL A 10 -4.05 -8.16 -0.56
N GLU A 11 -2.75 -7.92 -0.71
CA GLU A 11 -2.05 -6.76 -0.17
C GLU A 11 -2.59 -5.43 -0.70
N LYS A 12 -3.00 -5.38 -1.98
CA LYS A 12 -3.59 -4.20 -2.59
C LYS A 12 -5.00 -3.95 -2.05
N ALA A 13 -5.81 -5.00 -1.93
CA ALA A 13 -7.13 -4.92 -1.31
C ALA A 13 -7.03 -4.43 0.14
N PHE A 14 -6.11 -5.00 0.92
CA PHE A 14 -5.85 -4.61 2.30
C PHE A 14 -5.42 -3.13 2.41
N LEU A 15 -4.46 -2.70 1.59
CA LEU A 15 -4.00 -1.33 1.56
C LEU A 15 -5.13 -0.35 1.20
N GLY A 16 -5.91 -0.67 0.17
CA GLY A 16 -7.07 0.12 -0.23
C GLY A 16 -8.08 0.32 0.90
N SER A 17 -8.43 -0.75 1.60
CA SER A 17 -9.34 -0.69 2.76
C SER A 17 -8.78 0.15 3.90
N LEU A 18 -7.49 -0.01 4.23
CA LEU A 18 -6.83 0.80 5.26
C LEU A 18 -6.89 2.29 4.89
N LEU A 19 -6.57 2.62 3.64
CA LEU A 19 -6.60 4.00 3.15
C LEU A 19 -8.01 4.60 3.19
N LEU A 20 -9.06 3.83 2.87
CA LEU A 20 -10.45 4.27 2.99
C LEU A 20 -10.84 4.58 4.44
N ILE A 21 -10.49 3.70 5.39
CA ILE A 21 -10.76 3.92 6.82
C ILE A 21 -10.06 5.20 7.30
N LEU A 22 -8.81 5.42 6.89
CA LEU A 22 -8.07 6.62 7.27
C LEU A 22 -8.66 7.89 6.66
N ALA A 23 -9.09 7.84 5.40
CA ALA A 23 -9.79 8.96 4.76
C ALA A 23 -11.09 9.33 5.47
N GLN A 24 -11.89 8.32 5.88
CA GLN A 24 -13.12 8.54 6.66
C GLN A 24 -12.85 9.20 8.02
N ARG A 25 -11.64 9.05 8.57
CA ARG A 25 -11.19 9.71 9.79
C ARG A 25 -10.58 11.10 9.55
N GLY A 26 -10.61 11.60 8.32
CA GLY A 26 -10.07 12.92 7.96
C GLY A 26 -8.55 12.97 7.81
N ILE A 27 -7.88 11.82 7.71
CA ILE A 27 -6.43 11.79 7.45
C ILE A 27 -6.19 12.13 5.98
N VAL A 28 -5.29 13.07 5.72
CA VAL A 28 -4.98 13.56 4.36
C VAL A 28 -3.65 13.05 3.84
N ARG A 29 -2.69 12.74 4.72
CA ARG A 29 -1.34 12.34 4.34
C ARG A 29 -0.88 11.14 5.14
N ILE A 30 -0.32 10.17 4.45
CA ILE A 30 0.18 8.92 5.04
C ILE A 30 1.62 8.74 4.59
N THR A 31 2.48 8.36 5.53
CA THR A 31 3.86 7.99 5.24
C THR A 31 4.06 6.50 5.48
N ALA A 32 4.97 5.90 4.73
CA ALA A 32 5.32 4.51 4.83
C ALA A 32 6.81 4.31 4.62
N GLN A 33 7.34 3.19 5.13
CA GLN A 33 8.73 2.80 4.95
C GLN A 33 8.81 1.37 4.43
N PHE A 34 9.72 1.13 3.49
CA PHE A 34 10.11 -0.20 3.03
C PHE A 34 11.56 -0.45 3.43
N LEU A 35 11.77 -1.45 4.30
CA LEU A 35 13.09 -1.95 4.69
C LEU A 35 13.43 -3.16 3.84
N SER A 36 14.51 -3.06 3.06
CA SER A 36 14.92 -4.08 2.11
C SER A 36 15.55 -5.28 2.82
N THR A 37 15.02 -6.47 2.55
CA THR A 37 15.56 -7.74 3.03
C THR A 37 15.51 -8.78 1.92
N LYS A 38 16.27 -9.86 2.05
CA LYS A 38 16.20 -10.99 1.09
C LYS A 38 14.79 -11.60 1.00
N LYS A 39 13.97 -11.49 2.04
CA LYS A 39 12.64 -12.14 2.13
C LYS A 39 11.52 -11.33 1.50
N ASN A 40 11.69 -10.02 1.28
CA ASN A 40 10.64 -9.11 0.80
C ASN A 40 11.01 -8.36 -0.49
N SER A 41 12.06 -8.81 -1.19
CA SER A 41 12.50 -8.22 -2.46
C SER A 41 11.38 -8.16 -3.51
N MET A 42 10.46 -9.14 -3.50
CA MET A 42 9.32 -9.21 -4.42
C MET A 42 8.37 -8.02 -4.31
N VAL A 43 8.27 -7.38 -3.13
CA VAL A 43 7.34 -6.26 -2.89
C VAL A 43 8.04 -4.90 -2.83
N ARG A 44 9.29 -4.81 -3.31
CA ARG A 44 10.09 -3.56 -3.28
C ARG A 44 9.41 -2.36 -3.95
N ASN A 45 8.56 -2.63 -4.95
CA ASN A 45 7.85 -1.59 -5.71
C ASN A 45 6.42 -1.38 -5.23
N PHE A 46 5.97 -2.12 -4.21
CA PHE A 46 4.57 -2.15 -3.79
C PHE A 46 3.99 -0.76 -3.54
N TYR A 47 4.69 0.10 -2.81
CA TYR A 47 4.22 1.46 -2.55
C TYR A 47 4.10 2.29 -3.84
N ARG A 48 5.11 2.26 -4.72
CA ARG A 48 5.08 2.95 -6.02
C ARG A 48 3.91 2.49 -6.88
N GLU A 49 3.70 1.18 -6.95
CA GLU A 49 2.64 0.55 -7.74
C GLU A 49 1.24 0.83 -7.19
N ASN A 50 1.14 1.30 -5.94
CA ASN A 50 -0.12 1.64 -5.27
C ASN A 50 -0.27 3.16 -5.01
N GLY A 51 0.39 4.00 -5.82
CA GLY A 51 0.19 5.45 -5.82
C GLY A 51 1.00 6.24 -4.78
N PHE A 52 1.87 5.59 -4.02
CA PHE A 52 2.76 6.35 -3.14
C PHE A 52 3.89 7.01 -3.94
N SER A 53 4.16 8.26 -3.59
CA SER A 53 5.32 9.01 -4.08
C SER A 53 6.54 8.75 -3.21
N PHE A 54 7.70 8.57 -3.84
CA PHE A 54 8.98 8.44 -3.12
C PHE A 54 9.35 9.78 -2.47
N ILE A 55 9.74 9.75 -1.20
CA ILE A 55 10.11 10.97 -0.45
C ILE A 55 11.51 10.91 0.18
N GLY A 56 12.25 9.81 0.01
CA GLY A 56 13.64 9.70 0.43
C GLY A 56 14.07 8.28 0.81
N GLY A 57 15.37 8.07 0.94
CA GLY A 57 15.98 6.78 1.30
C GLY A 57 16.92 6.23 0.22
N ASP A 58 17.29 4.97 0.37
CA ASP A 58 18.27 4.24 -0.43
C ASP A 58 17.85 2.76 -0.64
N ASP A 59 18.78 1.92 -1.11
CA ASP A 59 18.56 0.50 -1.39
C ASP A 59 18.26 -0.35 -0.14
N SER A 60 18.63 0.13 1.05
CA SER A 60 18.38 -0.54 2.33
C SER A 60 17.04 -0.13 2.93
N ALA A 61 16.65 1.13 2.79
CA ALA A 61 15.41 1.67 3.32
C ALA A 61 14.87 2.80 2.45
N SER A 62 13.60 2.72 2.04
CA SER A 62 12.92 3.78 1.28
C SER A 62 11.67 4.28 1.99
N SER A 63 11.43 5.58 1.89
CA SER A 63 10.29 6.27 2.48
C SER A 63 9.35 6.79 1.40
N TRP A 64 8.06 6.68 1.69
CA TRP A 64 6.99 6.88 0.71
C TRP A 64 5.87 7.71 1.32
N ALA A 65 5.16 8.49 0.51
CA ALA A 65 3.99 9.26 0.93
C ALA A 65 2.79 9.03 0.01
N PHE A 66 1.62 8.91 0.60
CA PHE A 66 0.34 8.90 -0.11
C PHE A 66 -0.50 10.09 0.34
N ASP A 67 -1.15 10.73 -0.62
CA ASP A 67 -2.02 11.88 -0.39
C ASP A 67 -3.46 11.49 -0.71
N LEU A 68 -4.29 11.39 0.33
CA LEU A 68 -5.69 11.00 0.22
C LEU A 68 -6.58 12.12 -0.32
N SER A 69 -6.10 13.36 -0.38
CA SER A 69 -6.86 14.50 -0.92
C SER A 69 -6.83 14.56 -2.45
N THR A 70 -5.80 13.97 -3.07
CA THR A 70 -5.55 14.08 -4.52
C THR A 70 -5.62 12.75 -5.26
N GLN A 71 -5.59 11.62 -4.56
CA GLN A 71 -5.48 10.30 -5.19
C GLN A 71 -6.61 9.36 -4.78
N SER A 72 -7.05 8.53 -5.72
CA SER A 72 -7.97 7.43 -5.42
C SER A 72 -7.22 6.29 -4.73
N VAL A 73 -7.90 5.63 -3.80
CA VAL A 73 -7.34 4.47 -3.12
C VAL A 73 -7.16 3.31 -4.11
N PRO A 74 -6.08 2.52 -3.99
CA PRO A 74 -5.88 1.33 -4.80
C PRO A 74 -6.97 0.30 -4.51
N ARG A 75 -7.39 -0.43 -5.53
CA ARG A 75 -8.38 -1.52 -5.43
C ARG A 75 -7.85 -2.76 -6.14
N SER A 76 -8.08 -3.92 -5.54
CA SER A 76 -7.77 -5.20 -6.19
C SER A 76 -8.86 -5.57 -7.19
N GLU A 77 -8.46 -6.20 -8.29
CA GLU A 77 -9.40 -6.77 -9.27
C GLU A 77 -9.90 -8.16 -8.85
N PHE A 78 -9.19 -8.84 -7.94
CA PHE A 78 -9.46 -10.23 -7.57
C PHE A 78 -10.08 -10.38 -6.18
N VAL A 79 -9.92 -9.40 -5.31
CA VAL A 79 -10.36 -9.45 -3.91
C VAL A 79 -11.14 -8.20 -3.53
N ALA A 80 -12.40 -8.41 -3.13
CA ALA A 80 -13.21 -7.38 -2.49
C ALA A 80 -13.05 -7.48 -0.97
N ALA A 81 -12.73 -6.37 -0.32
CA ALA A 81 -12.75 -6.24 1.13
C ALA A 81 -14.06 -5.59 1.55
N ILE A 82 -14.82 -6.27 2.40
CA ILE A 82 -16.09 -5.79 2.95
C ILE A 82 -15.77 -5.19 4.32
N LEU A 83 -16.04 -3.89 4.47
CA LEU A 83 -15.91 -3.20 5.75
C LEU A 83 -17.30 -3.15 6.39
N GLU A 84 -17.46 -3.84 7.51
CA GLU A 84 -18.64 -3.66 8.37
C GLU A 84 -18.37 -2.49 9.34
N ALA A 85 -19.36 -1.63 9.51
CA ALA A 85 -19.30 -0.41 10.31
C ALA A 85 -19.66 -0.67 11.77
#